data_AF-A0A239G4L3-F1
#
_entry.id   AF-A0A239G4L3-F1
#
_cell.length_a   1.000
_cell.length_b   1.000
_cell.length_c   1.000
_cell.angle_alpha   90.00
_cell.angle_beta   90.00
_cell.angle_gamma   90.00
#
_symmetry.space_group_name_H-M   'P 1'
#
loop_
_entity.id
_entity.type
_entity.pdbx_description
1 polymer ?
#
loop_
_entity_poly.entity_id
_entity_poly.type
_entity_poly.pdbx_seq_one_letter_code
_entity_poly.pdbx_strand_id
1 'polypeptide(L)'
;MNEATQALLRDAYAIIDGIPEDAIRFGPPVSRRGPSLAEGTICSPEGWLAQHPDFISRGLRLSDDDGAILFQDEASPSHGPALPMAGALDLSLEEAGRLFGSREALGAAENGGLSDKGLWLKRVRDMLASADGADVPETEEPASSEQSIPV
;
A
#
# COMPACT_ATOMS: atom_id res chain seq x y z
N MET A 1 7.58 11.53 -0.57
CA MET A 1 7.88 10.27 0.16
C MET A 1 9.37 10.18 0.41
N ASN A 2 9.81 9.91 1.65
CA ASN A 2 11.23 9.82 1.98
C ASN A 2 11.80 8.40 1.71
N GLU A 3 13.12 8.24 1.73
CA GLU A 3 13.78 6.95 1.42
C GLU A 3 13.44 5.84 2.44
N ALA A 4 13.26 6.20 3.71
CA ALA A 4 12.88 5.24 4.76
C ALA A 4 11.45 4.72 4.55
N THR A 5 10.50 5.58 4.19
CA THR A 5 9.13 5.21 3.79
C THR A 5 9.16 4.26 2.59
N GLN A 6 10.00 4.54 1.58
CA GLN A 6 10.12 3.67 0.42
C GLN A 6 10.69 2.30 0.79
N ALA A 7 11.69 2.24 1.66
CA ALA A 7 12.24 0.97 2.15
C ALA A 7 11.16 0.13 2.85
N LEU A 8 10.35 0.75 3.72
CA LEU A 8 9.23 0.08 4.40
C LEU A 8 8.16 -0.43 3.43
N LEU A 9 7.87 0.33 2.38
CA LEU A 9 6.96 -0.11 1.33
C LEU A 9 7.54 -1.27 0.52
N ARG A 10 8.85 -1.31 0.27
CA ARG A 10 9.52 -2.45 -0.39
C ARG A 10 9.48 -3.70 0.50
N ASP A 11 9.67 -3.54 1.81
CA ASP A 11 9.57 -4.65 2.76
C ASP A 11 8.13 -5.18 2.83
N ALA A 12 7.15 -4.29 2.96
CA ALA A 12 5.73 -4.66 2.90
C ALA A 12 5.39 -5.35 1.56
N TYR A 13 5.91 -4.85 0.45
CA TYR A 13 5.76 -5.48 -0.87
C TYR A 13 6.28 -6.91 -0.87
N ALA A 14 7.51 -7.14 -0.39
CA ALA A 14 8.12 -8.46 -0.39
C ALA A 14 7.36 -9.45 0.51
N ILE A 15 6.86 -9.00 1.65
CA ILE A 15 6.04 -9.84 2.55
C ILE A 15 4.77 -10.28 1.85
N ILE A 16 4.00 -9.33 1.29
CA ILE A 16 2.74 -9.64 0.63
C ILE A 16 2.95 -10.46 -0.65
N ASP A 17 4.03 -10.20 -1.40
CA ASP A 17 4.41 -10.99 -2.57
C ASP A 17 4.76 -12.45 -2.21
N GLY A 18 5.28 -12.71 -1.02
CA GLY A 18 5.54 -14.06 -0.52
C GLY A 18 4.29 -14.88 -0.14
N ILE A 19 3.13 -14.24 -0.01
CA ILE A 19 1.88 -14.89 0.45
C ILE A 19 1.08 -15.41 -0.75
N PRO A 20 0.48 -16.61 -0.68
CA PRO A 20 -0.31 -17.15 -1.79
C PRO A 20 -1.54 -16.28 -2.11
N GLU A 21 -1.93 -16.23 -3.39
CA GLU A 21 -2.98 -15.32 -3.87
C GLU A 21 -4.35 -15.53 -3.20
N ASP A 22 -4.69 -16.77 -2.86
CA ASP A 22 -5.95 -17.14 -2.23
C ASP A 22 -6.01 -16.80 -0.73
N ALA A 23 -4.86 -16.51 -0.12
CA ALA A 23 -4.74 -16.07 1.27
C ALA A 23 -4.85 -14.55 1.45
N ILE A 24 -4.97 -13.78 0.36
CA ILE A 24 -5.12 -12.32 0.41
C ILE A 24 -6.49 -11.90 -0.13
N ARG A 25 -7.25 -11.16 0.68
CA ARG A 25 -8.55 -10.60 0.32
C ARG A 25 -8.72 -9.21 0.90
N PHE A 26 -9.08 -8.23 0.07
CA PHE A 26 -9.50 -6.92 0.59
C PHE A 26 -10.78 -7.07 1.42
N GLY A 27 -10.92 -6.24 2.46
CA GLY A 27 -12.06 -6.28 3.37
C GLY A 27 -11.60 -6.35 4.83
N PRO A 28 -12.16 -7.25 5.64
CA PRO A 28 -11.79 -7.31 7.06
C PRO A 28 -10.33 -7.77 7.24
N PRO A 29 -9.65 -7.27 8.29
CA PRO A 29 -8.26 -7.62 8.61
C PRO A 29 -8.00 -9.14 8.61
N VAL A 30 -8.90 -9.91 9.21
CA VAL A 30 -8.93 -11.37 9.13
C VAL A 30 -10.30 -11.81 8.61
N SER A 31 -10.34 -12.39 7.41
CA SER A 31 -11.56 -12.95 6.82
C SER A 31 -11.77 -14.41 7.24
N ARG A 32 -10.67 -15.14 7.43
CA ARG A 32 -10.66 -16.53 7.91
C ARG A 32 -9.38 -16.77 8.68
N ARG A 33 -9.48 -17.36 9.86
CA ARG A 33 -8.31 -17.85 10.60
C ARG A 33 -8.19 -19.36 10.44
N GLY A 34 -7.04 -19.80 9.95
CA GLY A 34 -6.72 -21.21 9.83
C GLY A 34 -5.91 -21.73 11.04
N PRO A 35 -5.59 -23.03 11.08
CA PRO A 35 -4.76 -23.61 12.13
C PRO A 35 -3.35 -23.00 12.21
N SER A 36 -2.86 -22.42 11.11
CA SER A 36 -1.61 -21.67 11.07
C SER A 36 -1.72 -20.51 10.07
N LEU A 37 -0.77 -19.58 10.08
CA LEU A 37 -0.68 -18.54 9.05
C LEU A 37 -0.49 -19.17 7.65
N ALA A 38 0.31 -20.23 7.55
CA ALA A 38 0.57 -20.90 6.27
C ALA A 38 -0.61 -21.75 5.78
N GLU A 39 -1.58 -22.07 6.64
CA GLU A 39 -2.66 -23.01 6.32
C GLU A 39 -4.02 -22.40 6.63
N GLY A 40 -4.76 -22.02 5.59
CA GLY A 40 -6.18 -21.67 5.69
C GLY A 40 -6.49 -20.28 6.28
N THR A 41 -5.48 -19.48 6.61
CA THR A 41 -5.65 -18.08 7.00
C THR A 41 -5.82 -17.19 5.77
N ILE A 42 -6.84 -16.34 5.78
CA ILE A 42 -7.15 -15.36 4.73
C ILE A 42 -7.30 -14.00 5.38
N CYS A 43 -6.44 -13.07 5.00
CA CYS A 43 -6.37 -11.72 5.57
C CYS A 43 -6.30 -10.66 4.47
N SER A 44 -6.62 -9.42 4.81
CA SER A 44 -6.28 -8.28 3.97
C SER A 44 -4.77 -7.99 4.04
N PRO A 45 -4.21 -7.21 3.09
CA PRO A 45 -2.78 -6.86 3.12
C PRO A 45 -2.35 -6.26 4.46
N GLU A 46 -3.13 -5.34 5.03
CA GLU A 46 -2.89 -4.76 6.35
C GLU A 46 -3.00 -5.79 7.48
N GLY A 47 -3.92 -6.76 7.38
CA GLY A 47 -4.05 -7.84 8.37
C GLY A 47 -2.84 -8.78 8.35
N TRP A 48 -2.26 -9.03 7.18
CA TRP A 48 -1.01 -9.78 7.06
C TRP A 48 0.17 -9.02 7.65
N LEU A 49 0.29 -7.72 7.37
CA LEU A 49 1.34 -6.88 7.94
C LEU A 49 1.22 -6.78 9.46
N ALA A 50 0.01 -6.66 10.01
CA ALA A 50 -0.24 -6.62 11.45
C ALA A 50 0.11 -7.93 12.20
N GLN A 51 0.34 -9.02 11.46
CA GLN A 51 0.81 -10.31 11.99
C GLN A 51 2.31 -10.53 11.76
N HIS A 52 2.98 -9.67 11.00
CA HIS A 52 4.40 -9.80 10.69
C HIS A 52 5.28 -9.24 11.82
N PRO A 53 6.34 -9.94 12.28
CA PRO A 53 7.13 -9.54 13.44
C PRO A 53 7.76 -8.15 13.32
N ASP A 54 8.22 -7.77 12.13
CA ASP A 54 8.84 -6.45 11.91
C ASP A 54 7.84 -5.31 12.08
N PHE A 55 6.61 -5.50 11.63
CA PHE A 55 5.54 -4.50 11.75
C PHE A 55 4.94 -4.48 13.16
N ILE A 56 4.87 -5.64 13.83
CA ILE A 56 4.52 -5.75 15.25
C ILE A 56 5.51 -4.95 16.11
N SER A 57 6.80 -5.06 15.82
CA SER A 57 7.86 -4.32 16.53
C SER A 57 7.75 -2.80 16.34
N ARG A 58 7.09 -2.36 15.27
CA ARG A 58 6.79 -0.94 14.99
C ARG A 58 5.47 -0.47 15.61
N GLY A 59 4.73 -1.37 16.27
CA GLY A 59 3.47 -1.06 16.96
C GLY A 59 2.21 -1.42 16.18
N LEU A 60 2.31 -2.08 15.01
CA LEU A 60 1.15 -2.56 14.27
C LEU A 60 0.63 -3.88 14.85
N ARG A 61 -0.66 -3.97 15.18
CA ARG A 61 -1.26 -5.20 15.73
C ARG A 61 -2.68 -5.40 15.23
N LEU A 62 -3.17 -6.63 15.30
CA LEU A 62 -4.60 -6.92 15.23
C LEU A 62 -5.24 -6.66 16.59
N SER A 63 -6.50 -6.25 16.59
CA SER A 63 -7.34 -6.28 17.79
C SER A 63 -7.57 -7.71 18.26
N ASP A 64 -7.95 -7.89 19.54
CA ASP A 64 -8.18 -9.21 20.14
C ASP A 64 -9.26 -10.04 19.42
N ASP A 65 -10.21 -9.37 18.77
CA ASP A 65 -11.28 -9.97 17.98
C ASP A 65 -10.93 -10.12 16.48
N ASP A 66 -9.69 -9.79 16.09
CA ASP A 66 -9.19 -9.78 14.71
C ASP A 66 -9.95 -8.83 13.75
N GLY A 67 -10.84 -7.99 14.27
CA GLY A 67 -11.73 -7.14 13.50
C GLY A 67 -11.12 -5.81 13.05
N ALA A 68 -10.03 -5.38 13.68
CA ALA A 68 -9.40 -4.07 13.44
C ALA A 68 -7.88 -4.14 13.41
N ILE A 69 -7.28 -3.17 12.72
CA ILE A 69 -5.85 -2.89 12.78
C ILE A 69 -5.63 -1.78 13.82
N LEU A 70 -4.65 -1.99 14.68
CA LEU A 70 -4.21 -1.07 15.72
C LEU A 70 -2.80 -0.59 15.42
N PHE A 71 -2.51 0.67 15.74
CA PHE A 71 -1.15 1.20 15.78
C PHE A 71 -0.89 1.82 17.16
N GLN A 72 0.14 1.34 17.86
CA GLN A 72 0.45 1.74 19.23
C GLN A 72 -0.76 1.59 20.18
N ASP A 73 -1.50 0.48 20.03
CA ASP A 73 -2.73 0.16 20.78
C ASP A 73 -3.92 1.10 20.52
N GLU A 74 -3.84 1.96 19.51
CA GLU A 74 -4.94 2.84 19.10
C GLU A 74 -5.64 2.31 17.84
N ALA A 75 -6.98 2.17 17.93
CA ALA A 75 -7.85 1.93 16.80
C ALA A 75 -8.42 3.24 16.27
N SER A 76 -8.66 3.33 14.96
CA SER A 76 -9.39 4.46 14.38
C SER A 76 -10.62 3.97 13.60
N PRO A 77 -11.77 3.81 14.28
CA PRO A 77 -13.00 3.34 13.64
C PRO A 77 -13.44 4.25 12.48
N SER A 78 -13.13 5.55 12.54
CA SER A 78 -13.55 6.54 11.53
C SER A 78 -12.72 6.52 10.25
N HIS A 79 -11.49 5.97 10.28
CA HIS A 79 -10.56 5.99 9.14
C HIS A 79 -10.18 4.58 8.66
N GLY A 80 -10.77 3.55 9.26
CA GLY A 80 -10.45 2.16 8.95
C GLY A 80 -8.95 1.86 9.08
N PRO A 81 -8.41 0.93 8.28
CA PRO A 81 -7.00 0.56 8.35
C PRO A 81 -6.04 1.64 7.83
N ALA A 82 -6.52 2.68 7.12
CA ALA A 82 -5.65 3.68 6.52
C ALA A 82 -4.85 4.47 7.57
N LEU A 83 -5.46 4.85 8.69
CA LEU A 83 -4.75 5.61 9.74
C LEU A 83 -3.64 4.79 10.45
N PRO A 84 -3.90 3.58 10.96
CA PRO A 84 -2.83 2.80 11.60
C PRO A 84 -1.72 2.42 10.61
N MET A 85 -2.07 2.17 9.34
CA MET A 85 -1.05 1.90 8.30
C MET A 85 -0.24 3.14 7.93
N ALA A 86 -0.84 4.34 7.95
CA ALA A 86 -0.12 5.60 7.77
C ALA A 86 0.98 5.77 8.82
N GLY A 87 0.66 5.52 10.09
CA GLY A 87 1.62 5.57 11.18
C GLY A 87 2.71 4.49 11.08
N ALA A 88 2.33 3.25 10.76
CA ALA A 88 3.29 2.15 10.70
C ALA A 88 4.30 2.27 9.54
N LEU A 89 3.84 2.77 8.39
CA LEU A 89 4.63 2.89 7.16
C LEU A 89 5.23 4.28 6.95
N ASP A 90 4.94 5.26 7.81
CA ASP A 90 5.32 6.67 7.62
C ASP A 90 4.79 7.25 6.29
N LEU A 91 3.50 6.99 6.02
CA LEU A 91 2.77 7.48 4.85
C LEU A 91 1.85 8.63 5.25
N SER A 92 1.48 9.48 4.28
CA SER A 92 0.31 10.32 4.44
C SER A 92 -0.96 9.48 4.53
N LEU A 93 -1.99 10.00 5.21
CA LEU A 93 -3.29 9.32 5.28
C LEU A 93 -3.90 9.08 3.89
N GLU A 94 -3.63 9.96 2.93
CA GLU A 94 -4.07 9.80 1.55
C GLU A 94 -3.36 8.64 0.84
N GLU A 95 -2.03 8.55 0.96
CA GLU A 95 -1.26 7.42 0.41
C GLU A 95 -1.69 6.09 1.04
N ALA A 96 -1.86 6.06 2.37
CA ALA A 96 -2.36 4.88 3.07
C ALA A 96 -3.79 4.53 2.63
N GLY A 97 -4.66 5.52 2.41
CA GLY A 97 -6.01 5.32 1.86
C GLY A 97 -6.02 4.72 0.45
N ARG A 98 -5.05 5.11 -0.40
CA ARG A 98 -4.88 4.53 -1.74
C ARG A 98 -4.36 3.09 -1.71
N LEU A 99 -3.58 2.71 -0.71
CA LEU A 99 -3.05 1.34 -0.58
C LEU A 99 -4.02 0.39 0.11
N PHE A 100 -4.60 0.82 1.24
CA PHE A 100 -5.36 -0.01 2.17
C PHE A 100 -6.86 0.33 2.22
N GLY A 101 -7.34 1.13 1.28
CA GLY A 101 -8.78 1.39 1.12
C GLY A 101 -9.57 0.14 0.73
N SER A 102 -10.89 0.28 0.62
CA SER A 102 -11.76 -0.79 0.11
C SER A 102 -11.59 -0.99 -1.39
N ARG A 103 -11.70 -2.23 -1.87
CA ARG A 103 -11.58 -2.57 -3.31
C ARG A 103 -12.44 -1.68 -4.22
N GLU A 104 -13.61 -1.25 -3.74
CA GLU A 104 -14.55 -0.38 -4.43
C GLU A 104 -14.11 1.09 -4.48
N ALA A 105 -13.58 1.62 -3.36
CA ALA A 105 -13.02 2.97 -3.30
C ALA A 105 -11.82 3.15 -4.24
N LEU A 106 -11.27 2.03 -4.72
CA LEU A 106 -10.06 1.97 -5.51
C LEU A 106 -10.31 1.70 -7.00
N GLY A 107 -11.56 1.85 -7.45
CA GLY A 107 -11.92 1.97 -8.87
C GLY A 107 -12.13 0.65 -9.60
N ALA A 108 -13.37 0.37 -9.99
CA ALA A 108 -13.73 -0.76 -10.85
C ALA A 108 -13.03 -0.75 -12.24
N ALA A 109 -12.65 0.44 -12.73
CA ALA A 109 -12.09 0.65 -14.06
C ALA A 109 -10.62 0.19 -14.21
N GLU A 110 -9.85 0.15 -13.11
CA GLU A 110 -8.44 -0.27 -13.13
C GLU A 110 -8.22 -1.74 -12.77
N ASN A 111 -9.31 -2.46 -12.44
CA ASN A 111 -9.23 -3.76 -11.79
C ASN A 111 -8.86 -4.93 -12.70
N GLY A 112 -8.83 -4.78 -14.03
CA GLY A 112 -8.19 -5.69 -15.00
C GLY A 112 -8.34 -7.22 -14.85
N GLY A 113 -9.27 -7.72 -14.03
CA GLY A 113 -9.29 -9.12 -13.58
C GLY A 113 -8.24 -9.51 -12.53
N LEU A 114 -7.52 -8.54 -11.92
CA LEU A 114 -6.49 -8.81 -10.92
C LEU A 114 -7.08 -9.34 -9.61
N SER A 115 -6.35 -10.30 -9.01
CA SER A 115 -6.54 -10.74 -7.63
C SER A 115 -6.33 -9.58 -6.66
N ASP A 116 -6.86 -9.71 -5.42
CA ASP A 116 -6.67 -8.69 -4.38
C ASP A 116 -5.18 -8.44 -4.10
N LYS A 117 -4.37 -9.51 -4.06
CA LYS A 117 -2.89 -9.43 -3.99
C LYS A 117 -2.32 -8.65 -5.17
N GLY A 118 -2.61 -9.07 -6.40
CA GLY A 118 -2.03 -8.47 -7.60
C GLY A 118 -2.37 -6.98 -7.72
N LEU A 119 -3.58 -6.60 -7.33
CA LEU A 119 -4.02 -5.22 -7.29
C LEU A 119 -3.23 -4.41 -6.25
N TRP A 120 -3.06 -4.92 -5.02
CA TRP A 120 -2.28 -4.23 -4.00
C TRP A 120 -0.81 -4.07 -4.41
N LEU A 121 -0.18 -5.12 -4.92
CA LEU A 121 1.22 -5.08 -5.38
C LEU A 121 1.42 -4.09 -6.52
N LYS A 122 0.49 -4.04 -7.48
CA LYS A 122 0.51 -3.04 -8.55
C LYS A 122 0.52 -1.62 -7.97
N ARG A 123 -0.33 -1.31 -7.00
CA ARG A 123 -0.39 0.04 -6.41
C ARG A 123 0.87 0.44 -5.68
N VAL A 124 1.45 -0.47 -4.90
CA VAL A 124 2.73 -0.20 -4.23
C VAL A 124 3.80 0.10 -5.25
N ARG A 125 3.84 -0.64 -6.37
CA ARG A 125 4.78 -0.40 -7.47
C ARG A 125 4.55 0.96 -8.14
N ASP A 126 3.30 1.30 -8.45
CA ASP A 126 2.94 2.58 -9.08
C ASP A 126 3.30 3.76 -8.16
N MET A 127 3.08 3.61 -6.85
CA MET A 127 3.44 4.59 -5.85
C MET A 127 4.95 4.77 -5.72
N LEU A 128 5.72 3.68 -5.67
CA LEU A 128 7.19 3.73 -5.64
C LEU A 128 7.76 4.35 -6.93
N ALA A 129 7.21 3.99 -8.10
CA ALA A 129 7.62 4.58 -9.37
C ALA A 129 7.35 6.09 -9.43
N SER A 130 6.22 6.54 -8.88
CA SER A 130 5.88 7.97 -8.81
C SER A 130 6.79 8.75 -7.85
N ALA A 131 7.30 8.09 -6.82
CA ALA A 131 8.25 8.68 -5.87
C ALA A 131 9.67 8.79 -6.45
N ASP A 132 10.06 7.85 -7.32
CA ASP A 132 11.37 7.81 -7.99
C ASP A 132 11.43 8.78 -9.18
N GLY A 133 10.30 8.97 -9.89
CA GLY A 133 10.17 9.83 -11.07
C GLY A 133 9.96 11.33 -10.80
N ALA A 134 10.09 11.81 -9.55
CA ALA A 134 9.96 13.23 -9.20
C ALA A 134 11.25 14.05 -9.47
N ASP A 135 12.16 13.55 -10.29
CA ASP A 135 13.29 14.28 -10.89
C ASP A 135 13.09 14.33 -12.41
N VAL A 136 12.12 15.11 -12.86
CA VAL A 136 12.13 15.61 -14.25
C VAL A 136 12.68 17.02 -14.17
N PRO A 137 13.96 17.27 -14.52
CA PRO A 137 14.44 18.62 -14.69
C PRO A 137 13.55 19.29 -15.75
N GLU A 138 12.87 20.36 -15.34
CA GLU A 138 12.27 21.34 -16.21
C GLU A 138 13.39 21.82 -17.14
N THR A 139 13.47 21.21 -18.32
CA THR A 139 14.50 21.55 -19.30
C THR A 139 14.18 22.95 -19.76
N GLU A 140 15.05 23.86 -19.37
CA GLU A 140 15.18 25.23 -19.84
C GLU A 140 14.71 25.38 -21.30
N GLU A 141 13.84 26.37 -21.52
CA GLU A 141 13.73 27.04 -22.81
C GLU A 141 15.13 27.36 -23.34
N PRO A 142 15.32 27.22 -24.65
CA PRO A 142 15.91 28.34 -25.35
C PRO A 142 14.91 28.93 -26.33
N ALA A 143 14.54 30.17 -26.07
CA ALA A 143 14.22 31.13 -27.11
C ALA A 143 15.33 31.06 -28.19
N SER A 144 14.96 30.70 -29.41
CA SER A 144 15.81 30.91 -30.57
C SER A 144 14.96 31.28 -31.77
N SER A 145 15.04 32.58 -32.07
CA SER A 145 14.62 33.25 -33.27
C SER A 145 15.05 32.49 -34.52
N GLU A 146 14.09 32.18 -35.40
CA GLU A 146 14.39 31.82 -36.77
C GLU A 146 13.79 32.88 -37.69
N GLN A 147 14.62 33.88 -38.01
CA GLN A 147 14.47 34.69 -39.21
C GLN A 147 14.87 33.82 -40.41
N SER A 148 13.93 33.52 -41.31
CA SER A 148 14.22 32.99 -42.64
C SER A 148 13.52 33.81 -43.72
N ILE A 149 14.33 34.66 -44.36
CA ILE A 149 14.26 35.09 -45.78
C ILE A 149 14.88 33.90 -46.57
N PRO A 150 14.49 33.45 -47.80
CA PRO A 150 14.15 34.26 -49.00
C PRO A 150 13.12 33.66 -50.02
N VAL A 151 12.64 34.49 -50.96
CA VAL A 151 12.87 34.32 -52.43
C VAL A 151 12.72 35.66 -53.14
#